data_AF-A0A970QIX2-F1
#
_entry.id   AF-A0A970QIX2-F1
#
_cell.length_a   1.000
_cell.length_b   1.000
_cell.length_c   1.000
_cell.angle_alpha   90.00
_cell.angle_beta   90.00
_cell.angle_gamma   90.00
#
_symmetry.space_group_name_H-M   'P 1'
#
loop_
_entity.id
_entity.type
_entity.pdbx_description
1 polymer ?
#
loop_
_entity_poly.entity_id
_entity_poly.type
_entity_poly.pdbx_seq_one_letter_code
_entity_poly.pdbx_strand_id
1 'polypeptide(L)'
;HVLKGYSFPGMDEIFTETSVKTAEWITLGMVENAIRAVGAGGMAELLSLGPCDMPVARMRQMIWLTALFHIDHYLVAVAQLNAKGNSTRGSFYGPCNLVQPDFPLHALLAEDAKRAVALAHKENLYQVVVHFPQQLAARKAVNHRTLNVYDAFCELRHLLVELVAHQITWILVDEDTPADHAAPSILINENGYVFNGSDYSLDALLSELSQSVRREAVVTDAAGQACRHVFVRSYTDGTVAVVDLNQDEQERLYHLRIGQSVWPFLLNGSGIRVFEEAACDQADWQIIYDQANLLRCNFAMETKEYRFTCKDNLSACRILIRQHDAVPIIELDGSPVVADQPCTLLPQGFAELYRQTAMRQFGPGEHTIRLINDCDEYPYLPGVFLAGNMKLVNPDELSDKMPEFCYGSMMQHGLAQYVGKITLTCTIKVPTAPNSVLCLNPLAHHVAIYLDDVLIGDKSWAPYEWSMPAHYHGKNVVLKVVLASSFGPMFGNLEAFDRITMNYVQRQIPGKYSTLGLIDKPYFRIGG
;
A
#
# COMPACT_ATOMS: atom_id res chain seq x y z
N HIS A 1 16.30 10.32 -27.26
CA HIS A 1 16.48 10.36 -25.78
C HIS A 1 17.42 9.24 -25.28
N VAL A 2 18.10 9.36 -24.11
CA VAL A 2 19.10 8.36 -23.61
C VAL A 2 18.49 6.98 -23.39
N LEU A 3 17.28 6.90 -22.82
CA LEU A 3 16.59 5.64 -22.51
C LEU A 3 16.39 4.73 -23.74
N LYS A 4 16.33 5.31 -24.96
CA LYS A 4 16.18 4.57 -26.23
C LYS A 4 17.44 3.82 -26.66
N GLY A 5 18.56 3.96 -25.93
CA GLY A 5 19.80 3.22 -26.13
C GLY A 5 19.93 1.92 -25.32
N TYR A 6 18.96 1.61 -24.45
CA TYR A 6 18.97 0.39 -23.63
C TYR A 6 18.04 -0.68 -24.20
N SER A 7 18.42 -1.96 -24.06
CA SER A 7 17.59 -3.11 -24.45
C SER A 7 16.26 -3.19 -23.69
N PHE A 8 16.25 -2.70 -22.45
CA PHE A 8 15.06 -2.48 -21.64
C PHE A 8 15.11 -1.06 -21.08
N PRO A 9 14.34 -0.12 -21.62
CA PRO A 9 14.12 1.19 -21.01
C PRO A 9 13.42 1.03 -19.65
N GLY A 10 13.72 1.91 -18.69
CA GLY A 10 13.10 1.80 -17.37
C GLY A 10 13.28 3.01 -16.46
N MET A 11 12.72 2.89 -15.25
CA MET A 11 12.66 3.91 -14.20
C MET A 11 12.66 3.32 -12.79
N ASP A 12 12.95 4.18 -11.81
CA ASP A 12 12.91 3.83 -10.40
C ASP A 12 11.72 4.58 -9.75
N GLU A 13 10.62 3.90 -9.45
CA GLU A 13 9.47 4.47 -8.69
C GLU A 13 9.71 4.25 -7.20
N ILE A 14 10.62 5.08 -6.68
CA ILE A 14 11.21 4.93 -5.35
C ILE A 14 10.20 5.22 -4.23
N PHE A 15 9.30 6.19 -4.43
CA PHE A 15 8.59 6.86 -3.34
C PHE A 15 7.13 6.39 -3.11
N THR A 16 6.65 5.38 -3.85
CA THR A 16 5.27 4.85 -3.72
C THR A 16 4.22 5.89 -4.12
N GLU A 17 4.56 6.77 -5.07
CA GLU A 17 3.73 7.92 -5.41
C GLU A 17 2.68 7.56 -6.47
N THR A 18 1.45 7.37 -6.00
CA THR A 18 0.32 6.94 -6.83
C THR A 18 -0.85 7.93 -6.78
N SER A 19 -0.64 9.17 -6.32
CA SER A 19 -1.67 10.20 -6.36
C SER A 19 -1.56 11.04 -7.64
N VAL A 20 -2.67 11.59 -8.12
CA VAL A 20 -2.70 12.48 -9.31
C VAL A 20 -1.67 13.62 -9.22
N LYS A 21 -1.41 14.13 -8.01
CA LYS A 21 -0.47 15.25 -7.79
C LYS A 21 0.98 14.86 -7.59
N THR A 22 1.29 13.58 -7.37
CA THR A 22 2.61 13.14 -6.89
C THR A 22 3.25 12.03 -7.71
N ALA A 23 2.48 11.24 -8.47
CA ALA A 23 3.05 10.22 -9.35
C ALA A 23 4.00 10.85 -10.39
N GLU A 24 5.06 10.11 -10.74
CA GLU A 24 6.15 10.55 -11.61
C GLU A 24 5.75 10.57 -13.10
N TRP A 25 4.70 11.32 -13.46
CA TRP A 25 4.10 11.36 -14.80
C TRP A 25 5.09 11.66 -15.93
N ILE A 26 6.07 12.54 -15.67
CA ILE A 26 7.12 12.86 -16.65
C ILE A 26 7.95 11.60 -16.93
N THR A 27 8.42 10.94 -15.86
CA THR A 27 9.23 9.72 -15.93
C THR A 27 8.48 8.56 -16.59
N LEU A 28 7.22 8.33 -16.19
CA LEU A 28 6.31 7.34 -16.79
C LEU A 28 6.14 7.56 -18.30
N GLY A 29 5.88 8.80 -18.73
CA GLY A 29 5.76 9.16 -20.15
C GLY A 29 7.06 9.01 -20.93
N MET A 30 8.21 9.36 -20.33
CA MET A 30 9.53 9.22 -20.94
C MET A 30 9.94 7.74 -21.10
N VAL A 31 9.48 6.87 -20.20
CA VAL A 31 9.64 5.42 -20.32
C VAL A 31 8.69 4.85 -21.38
N GLU A 32 7.39 5.19 -21.41
CA GLU A 32 6.47 4.76 -22.48
C GLU A 32 7.03 5.08 -23.88
N ASN A 33 7.49 6.33 -24.07
CA ASN A 33 8.15 6.81 -25.28
C ASN A 33 9.38 5.96 -25.68
N ALA A 34 10.18 5.54 -24.69
CA ALA A 34 11.35 4.71 -24.94
C ALA A 34 10.98 3.25 -25.24
N ILE A 35 10.04 2.67 -24.49
CA ILE A 35 9.53 1.30 -24.71
C ILE A 35 8.95 1.17 -26.13
N ARG A 36 8.12 2.13 -26.55
CA ARG A 36 7.53 2.19 -27.89
C ARG A 36 8.57 2.30 -29.01
N ALA A 37 9.69 2.95 -28.76
CA ALA A 37 10.77 3.10 -29.74
C ALA A 37 11.73 1.87 -29.80
N VAL A 38 11.84 1.10 -28.71
CA VAL A 38 12.71 -0.09 -28.63
C VAL A 38 11.95 -1.38 -28.97
N GLY A 39 10.65 -1.46 -28.65
CA GLY A 39 9.77 -2.58 -28.97
C GLY A 39 9.99 -3.86 -28.13
N ALA A 40 10.78 -3.79 -27.06
CA ALA A 40 11.20 -4.95 -26.26
C ALA A 40 10.55 -5.03 -24.86
N GLY A 41 9.52 -4.23 -24.59
CA GLY A 41 9.01 -4.00 -23.23
C GLY A 41 9.89 -3.01 -22.45
N GLY A 42 9.72 -2.96 -21.13
CA GLY A 42 10.48 -2.09 -20.25
C GLY A 42 10.24 -2.35 -18.77
N MET A 43 11.10 -1.76 -17.94
CA MET A 43 11.29 -2.17 -16.55
C MET A 43 11.05 -1.06 -15.53
N ALA A 44 10.60 -1.42 -14.33
CA ALA A 44 10.57 -0.50 -13.20
C ALA A 44 11.13 -1.14 -11.93
N GLU A 45 12.03 -0.44 -11.24
CA GLU A 45 12.34 -0.71 -9.83
C GLU A 45 11.22 -0.12 -8.96
N LEU A 46 10.52 -0.98 -8.21
CA LEU A 46 9.34 -0.64 -7.42
C LEU A 46 9.55 -0.98 -5.93
N LEU A 47 8.74 -0.34 -5.08
CA LEU A 47 8.60 -0.64 -3.64
C LEU A 47 9.78 -0.18 -2.75
N SER A 48 10.71 0.65 -3.24
CA SER A 48 12.00 0.93 -2.57
C SER A 48 11.91 1.63 -1.22
N LEU A 49 11.15 2.72 -1.12
CA LEU A 49 11.05 3.57 0.08
C LEU A 49 9.60 3.69 0.57
N GLY A 50 8.83 2.61 0.44
CA GLY A 50 7.55 2.48 1.15
C GLY A 50 7.75 2.23 2.65
N PRO A 51 6.72 2.47 3.49
CA PRO A 51 6.74 2.04 4.87
C PRO A 51 6.66 0.50 4.96
N CYS A 52 7.17 -0.07 6.05
CA CYS A 52 7.32 -1.52 6.23
C CYS A 52 5.98 -2.31 6.27
N ASP A 53 4.87 -1.60 6.46
CA ASP A 53 3.49 -2.07 6.50
C ASP A 53 2.68 -1.72 5.23
N MET A 54 3.32 -1.36 4.11
CA MET A 54 2.62 -1.06 2.86
C MET A 54 1.69 -2.23 2.46
N PRO A 55 0.37 -2.00 2.31
CA PRO A 55 -0.56 -3.06 1.91
C PRO A 55 -0.25 -3.63 0.52
N VAL A 56 -0.48 -4.93 0.33
CA VAL A 56 -0.31 -5.60 -0.98
C VAL A 56 -1.17 -4.95 -2.07
N ALA A 57 -2.35 -4.43 -1.71
CA ALA A 57 -3.19 -3.62 -2.60
C ALA A 57 -2.49 -2.35 -3.13
N ARG A 58 -1.62 -1.72 -2.34
CA ARG A 58 -0.82 -0.55 -2.74
C ARG A 58 0.38 -0.95 -3.60
N MET A 59 1.06 -2.04 -3.29
CA MET A 59 2.09 -2.62 -4.18
C MET A 59 1.50 -2.92 -5.57
N ARG A 60 0.29 -3.51 -5.59
CA ARG A 60 -0.49 -3.77 -6.80
C ARG A 60 -0.84 -2.49 -7.57
N GLN A 61 -1.24 -1.43 -6.88
CA GLN A 61 -1.54 -0.13 -7.51
C GLN A 61 -0.33 0.42 -8.29
N MET A 62 0.89 0.29 -7.75
CA MET A 62 2.14 0.72 -8.43
C MET A 62 2.45 -0.12 -9.68
N ILE A 63 2.30 -1.45 -9.58
CA ILE A 63 2.50 -2.39 -10.69
C ILE A 63 1.54 -2.08 -11.85
N TRP A 64 0.26 -1.85 -11.55
CA TRP A 64 -0.70 -1.51 -12.60
C TRP A 64 -0.51 -0.09 -13.13
N LEU A 65 -0.22 0.90 -12.28
CA LEU A 65 0.04 2.27 -12.73
C LEU A 65 1.21 2.33 -13.73
N THR A 66 2.27 1.56 -13.50
CA THR A 66 3.40 1.44 -14.44
C THR A 66 3.05 0.64 -15.69
N ALA A 67 2.25 -0.43 -15.57
CA ALA A 67 1.75 -1.19 -16.72
C ALA A 67 0.91 -0.34 -17.72
N LEU A 68 0.19 0.69 -17.23
CA LEU A 68 -0.52 1.66 -18.07
C LEU A 68 0.40 2.56 -18.95
N PHE A 69 1.72 2.44 -18.77
CA PHE A 69 2.78 3.05 -19.56
C PHE A 69 3.70 2.00 -20.24
N HIS A 70 3.15 0.82 -20.54
CA HIS A 70 3.80 -0.31 -21.22
C HIS A 70 4.94 -1.01 -20.46
N ILE A 71 5.12 -0.73 -19.17
CA ILE A 71 6.13 -1.41 -18.32
C ILE A 71 5.64 -2.81 -17.96
N ASP A 72 6.44 -3.82 -18.31
CA ASP A 72 6.12 -5.25 -18.19
C ASP A 72 7.13 -6.05 -17.34
N HIS A 73 8.23 -5.43 -16.90
CA HIS A 73 9.23 -6.05 -16.03
C HIS A 73 9.30 -5.32 -14.68
N TYR A 74 8.72 -5.90 -13.62
CA TYR A 74 8.72 -5.31 -12.28
C TYR A 74 9.86 -5.89 -11.43
N LEU A 75 10.76 -5.03 -10.95
CA LEU A 75 11.83 -5.38 -10.03
C LEU A 75 11.46 -4.93 -8.62
N VAL A 76 11.60 -5.83 -7.65
CA VAL A 76 11.46 -5.49 -6.23
C VAL A 76 12.75 -4.82 -5.76
N ALA A 77 12.64 -3.54 -5.43
CA ALA A 77 13.76 -2.75 -4.95
C ALA A 77 14.33 -3.26 -3.64
N VAL A 78 15.66 -3.24 -3.53
CA VAL A 78 16.42 -3.50 -2.28
C VAL A 78 15.97 -4.76 -1.52
N ALA A 79 15.59 -5.85 -2.21
CA ALA A 79 15.13 -7.09 -1.57
C ALA A 79 16.21 -7.72 -0.66
N GLN A 80 16.05 -7.64 0.66
CA GLN A 80 16.98 -8.24 1.63
C GLN A 80 16.80 -9.77 1.69
N LEU A 81 17.87 -10.51 2.01
CA LEU A 81 17.83 -11.96 2.22
C LEU A 81 17.25 -12.38 3.59
N ASN A 82 17.35 -11.50 4.59
CA ASN A 82 16.79 -11.64 5.95
C ASN A 82 16.90 -10.30 6.69
N ALA A 83 16.34 -10.21 7.90
CA ALA A 83 16.24 -8.97 8.67
C ALA A 83 17.57 -8.22 8.87
N LYS A 84 18.67 -8.96 9.11
CA LYS A 84 20.02 -8.39 9.34
C LYS A 84 20.51 -7.51 8.18
N GLY A 85 20.00 -7.73 6.96
CA GLY A 85 20.44 -7.01 5.77
C GLY A 85 20.09 -5.51 5.79
N ASN A 86 19.16 -5.07 6.64
CA ASN A 86 18.74 -3.67 6.69
C ASN A 86 18.24 -3.18 8.07
N SER A 87 18.17 -4.06 9.09
CA SER A 87 17.62 -3.78 10.42
C SER A 87 18.29 -2.64 11.20
N THR A 88 19.52 -2.26 10.84
CA THR A 88 20.30 -1.19 11.48
C THR A 88 20.26 0.14 10.70
N ARG A 89 19.55 0.23 9.55
CA ARG A 89 19.36 1.52 8.87
C ARG A 89 18.30 2.35 9.58
N GLY A 90 18.63 3.61 9.87
CA GLY A 90 17.72 4.52 10.58
C GLY A 90 16.60 5.15 9.74
N SER A 91 16.56 4.93 8.43
CA SER A 91 15.58 5.58 7.52
C SER A 91 14.47 4.64 7.04
N PHE A 92 14.80 3.56 6.32
CA PHE A 92 13.81 2.69 5.68
C PHE A 92 14.03 1.20 5.97
N TYR A 93 12.96 0.40 5.94
CA TYR A 93 13.02 -1.07 6.04
C TYR A 93 11.81 -1.74 5.36
N GLY A 94 12.00 -2.33 4.17
CA GLY A 94 10.94 -2.94 3.35
C GLY A 94 11.25 -4.36 2.86
N PRO A 95 11.24 -5.39 3.74
CA PRO A 95 11.58 -6.75 3.40
C PRO A 95 10.45 -7.49 2.66
N CYS A 96 10.55 -7.55 1.34
CA CYS A 96 9.77 -8.50 0.53
C CYS A 96 10.36 -9.92 0.62
N ASN A 97 10.34 -10.51 1.83
CA ASN A 97 10.85 -11.84 2.12
C ASN A 97 10.12 -12.47 3.33
N LEU A 98 10.45 -13.71 3.68
CA LEU A 98 9.84 -14.53 4.75
C LEU A 98 9.77 -13.90 6.16
N VAL A 99 10.43 -12.76 6.41
CA VAL A 99 10.30 -11.97 7.65
C VAL A 99 8.93 -11.27 7.73
N GLN A 100 8.33 -10.94 6.58
CA GLN A 100 6.99 -10.36 6.50
C GLN A 100 5.92 -11.48 6.62
N PRO A 101 4.96 -11.41 7.58
CA PRO A 101 3.98 -12.49 7.78
C PRO A 101 3.03 -12.70 6.60
N ASP A 102 2.83 -11.67 5.78
CA ASP A 102 2.06 -11.72 4.52
C ASP A 102 2.90 -12.14 3.29
N PHE A 103 4.21 -12.34 3.41
CA PHE A 103 5.08 -12.65 2.25
C PHE A 103 4.64 -13.85 1.39
N PRO A 104 4.11 -14.97 1.92
CA PRO A 104 3.60 -16.07 1.07
C PRO A 104 2.52 -15.62 0.06
N LEU A 105 1.86 -14.49 0.34
CA LEU A 105 0.75 -13.92 -0.40
C LEU A 105 1.23 -12.95 -1.50
N HIS A 106 2.53 -12.64 -1.54
CA HIS A 106 3.17 -12.05 -2.71
C HIS A 106 3.08 -12.97 -3.95
N ALA A 107 2.80 -14.27 -3.76
CA ALA A 107 2.42 -15.17 -4.85
C ALA A 107 1.17 -14.70 -5.60
N LEU A 108 0.13 -14.24 -4.88
CA LEU A 108 -1.07 -13.65 -5.49
C LEU A 108 -0.70 -12.38 -6.28
N LEU A 109 0.11 -11.50 -5.67
CA LEU A 109 0.61 -10.28 -6.31
C LEU A 109 1.37 -10.58 -7.61
N ALA A 110 2.17 -11.64 -7.63
CA ALA A 110 2.92 -12.09 -8.81
C ALA A 110 2.00 -12.65 -9.91
N GLU A 111 0.93 -13.38 -9.57
CA GLU A 111 -0.07 -13.81 -10.56
C GLU A 111 -0.87 -12.63 -11.13
N ASP A 112 -1.23 -11.64 -10.31
CA ASP A 112 -1.93 -10.44 -10.78
C ASP A 112 -1.01 -9.50 -11.58
N ALA A 113 0.28 -9.46 -11.26
CA ALA A 113 1.28 -8.76 -12.07
C ALA A 113 1.36 -9.32 -13.51
N LYS A 114 1.16 -10.63 -13.73
CA LYS A 114 1.05 -11.18 -15.10
C LYS A 114 -0.15 -10.63 -15.88
N ARG A 115 -1.23 -10.24 -15.19
CA ARG A 115 -2.39 -9.56 -15.80
C ARG A 115 -2.04 -8.12 -16.16
N ALA A 116 -1.23 -7.45 -15.34
CA ALA A 116 -0.68 -6.12 -15.65
C ALA A 116 0.26 -6.18 -16.88
N VAL A 117 1.15 -7.18 -16.97
CA VAL A 117 1.97 -7.46 -18.18
C VAL A 117 1.09 -7.65 -19.43
N ALA A 118 0.06 -8.49 -19.35
CA ALA A 118 -0.87 -8.71 -20.46
C ALA A 118 -1.69 -7.47 -20.86
N LEU A 119 -1.74 -6.44 -20.00
CA LEU A 119 -2.29 -5.12 -20.31
C LEU A 119 -1.23 -4.18 -20.91
N ALA A 120 0.00 -4.21 -20.41
CA ALA A 120 1.14 -3.42 -20.87
C ALA A 120 1.50 -3.70 -22.35
N HIS A 121 1.18 -4.89 -22.86
CA HIS A 121 1.37 -5.25 -24.27
C HIS A 121 0.23 -4.81 -25.21
N LYS A 122 -0.84 -4.17 -24.70
CA LYS A 122 -1.94 -3.64 -25.53
C LYS A 122 -1.67 -2.22 -26.01
N GLU A 123 -2.05 -1.91 -27.24
CA GLU A 123 -1.90 -0.56 -27.78
C GLU A 123 -2.94 0.40 -27.16
N ASN A 124 -2.44 1.38 -26.40
CA ASN A 124 -3.20 2.47 -25.77
C ASN A 124 -3.84 3.37 -26.83
N LEU A 125 -5.10 3.75 -26.61
CA LEU A 125 -5.67 4.95 -27.23
C LEU A 125 -5.17 6.19 -26.46
N TYR A 126 -4.81 7.22 -27.22
CA TYR A 126 -4.44 8.53 -26.71
C TYR A 126 -5.16 9.63 -27.49
N GLN A 127 -5.39 10.75 -26.82
CA GLN A 127 -6.27 11.84 -27.25
C GLN A 127 -5.49 13.13 -27.52
N VAL A 128 -4.28 13.26 -26.95
CA VAL A 128 -3.30 14.32 -27.24
C VAL A 128 -1.89 13.73 -27.25
N VAL A 129 -0.99 14.36 -28.00
CA VAL A 129 0.46 14.09 -27.95
C VAL A 129 1.16 15.26 -27.29
N VAL A 130 1.90 15.03 -26.21
CA VAL A 130 2.67 16.07 -25.51
C VAL A 130 4.13 15.97 -25.93
N HIS A 131 4.74 17.08 -26.33
CA HIS A 131 6.17 17.10 -26.68
C HIS A 131 7.01 17.49 -25.45
N PHE A 132 8.07 16.72 -25.17
CA PHE A 132 8.96 16.96 -24.04
C PHE A 132 9.82 18.22 -24.28
N PRO A 133 9.68 19.31 -23.49
CA PRO A 133 10.21 20.63 -23.85
C PRO A 133 11.67 20.81 -23.39
N GLN A 134 12.56 19.96 -23.90
CA GLN A 134 13.95 19.87 -23.46
C GLN A 134 14.71 21.20 -23.64
N GLN A 135 14.53 21.90 -24.76
CA GLN A 135 15.18 23.19 -25.01
C GLN A 135 14.67 24.29 -24.06
N LEU A 136 13.38 24.31 -23.74
CA LEU A 136 12.80 25.29 -22.81
C LEU A 136 13.34 25.08 -21.38
N ALA A 137 13.36 23.83 -20.92
CA ALA A 137 13.90 23.47 -19.61
C ALA A 137 15.41 23.79 -19.51
N ALA A 138 16.17 23.53 -20.58
CA ALA A 138 17.58 23.91 -20.65
C ALA A 138 17.79 25.44 -20.57
N ARG A 139 16.99 26.25 -21.29
CA ARG A 139 17.05 27.72 -21.19
C ARG A 139 16.73 28.21 -19.77
N LYS A 140 15.71 27.64 -19.12
CA LYS A 140 15.36 27.94 -17.72
C LYS A 140 16.50 27.63 -16.74
N ALA A 141 17.11 26.44 -16.84
CA ALA A 141 18.22 26.03 -15.98
C ALA A 141 19.48 26.90 -16.17
N VAL A 142 19.78 27.35 -17.39
CA VAL A 142 20.91 28.26 -17.66
C VAL A 142 20.65 29.67 -17.10
N ASN A 143 19.44 30.20 -17.27
CA ASN A 143 19.08 31.55 -16.82
C ASN A 143 18.94 31.64 -15.29
N HIS A 144 18.54 30.56 -14.63
CA HIS A 144 18.32 30.50 -13.19
C HIS A 144 19.26 29.48 -12.53
N ARG A 145 20.49 29.92 -12.19
CA ARG A 145 21.56 29.06 -11.62
C ARG A 145 21.24 28.33 -10.31
N THR A 146 20.12 28.65 -9.66
CA THR A 146 19.64 28.00 -8.42
C THR A 146 18.34 27.21 -8.63
N LEU A 147 17.86 27.10 -9.87
CA LEU A 147 16.68 26.32 -10.23
C LEU A 147 17.05 24.83 -10.18
N ASN A 148 16.23 24.03 -9.51
CA ASN A 148 16.36 22.57 -9.58
C ASN A 148 15.69 22.04 -10.86
N VAL A 149 15.92 20.76 -11.17
CA VAL A 149 15.40 20.13 -12.39
C VAL A 149 13.87 20.04 -12.40
N TYR A 150 13.22 19.82 -11.25
CA TYR A 150 11.75 19.74 -11.15
C TYR A 150 11.08 21.09 -11.46
N ASP A 151 11.72 22.21 -11.14
CA ASP A 151 11.21 23.55 -11.45
C ASP A 151 11.44 23.94 -12.92
N ALA A 152 12.48 23.40 -13.57
CA ALA A 152 12.72 23.60 -15.00
C ALA A 152 11.64 22.93 -15.89
N PHE A 153 10.95 21.90 -15.39
CA PHE A 153 9.85 21.19 -16.05
C PHE A 153 8.47 21.46 -15.41
N CYS A 154 8.30 22.54 -14.64
CA CYS A 154 7.08 22.71 -13.83
C CYS A 154 5.79 22.83 -14.67
N GLU A 155 5.81 23.43 -15.86
CA GLU A 155 4.66 23.50 -16.76
C GLU A 155 4.30 22.14 -17.35
N LEU A 156 5.30 21.32 -17.74
CA LEU A 156 5.05 19.95 -18.18
C LEU A 156 4.40 19.14 -17.04
N ARG A 157 4.93 19.25 -15.82
CA ARG A 157 4.36 18.58 -14.65
C ARG A 157 2.90 19.00 -14.42
N HIS A 158 2.61 20.31 -14.43
CA HIS A 158 1.24 20.81 -14.23
C HIS A 158 0.29 20.37 -15.35
N LEU A 159 0.74 20.37 -16.61
CA LEU A 159 -0.03 19.85 -17.73
C LEU A 159 -0.38 18.37 -17.56
N LEU A 160 0.61 17.49 -17.31
CA LEU A 160 0.36 16.05 -17.19
C LEU A 160 -0.56 15.73 -15.99
N VAL A 161 -0.38 16.41 -14.86
CA VAL A 161 -1.26 16.30 -13.68
C VAL A 161 -2.71 16.69 -14.01
N GLU A 162 -2.91 17.80 -14.73
CA GLU A 162 -4.25 18.26 -15.09
C GLU A 162 -4.91 17.46 -16.23
N LEU A 163 -4.13 16.97 -17.19
CA LEU A 163 -4.64 16.01 -18.20
C LEU A 163 -5.17 14.74 -17.51
N VAL A 164 -4.44 14.19 -16.52
CA VAL A 164 -4.94 13.08 -15.70
C VAL A 164 -6.18 13.47 -14.92
N ALA A 165 -6.18 14.63 -14.24
CA ALA A 165 -7.34 15.10 -13.47
C ALA A 165 -8.60 15.38 -14.32
N HIS A 166 -8.44 15.67 -15.61
CA HIS A 166 -9.53 15.84 -16.59
C HIS A 166 -9.88 14.55 -17.36
N GLN A 167 -9.17 13.45 -17.07
CA GLN A 167 -9.27 12.13 -17.74
C GLN A 167 -9.03 12.22 -19.26
N ILE A 168 -8.03 13.02 -19.66
CA ILE A 168 -7.56 13.13 -21.04
C ILE A 168 -6.34 12.20 -21.18
N THR A 169 -6.45 11.16 -22.00
CA THR A 169 -5.35 10.21 -22.23
C THR A 169 -4.28 10.82 -23.12
N TRP A 170 -3.01 10.72 -22.75
CA TRP A 170 -1.90 11.33 -23.47
C TRP A 170 -0.76 10.33 -23.74
N ILE A 171 0.14 10.69 -24.65
CA ILE A 171 1.50 10.14 -24.72
C ILE A 171 2.51 11.30 -24.70
N LEU A 172 3.72 11.04 -24.22
CA LEU A 172 4.83 12.00 -24.24
C LEU A 172 5.83 11.58 -25.33
N VAL A 173 6.36 12.52 -26.11
CA VAL A 173 7.30 12.25 -27.21
C VAL A 173 8.56 13.14 -27.12
N ASP A 174 9.63 12.78 -27.83
CA ASP A 174 10.86 13.62 -27.91
C ASP A 174 10.50 14.98 -28.58
N GLU A 175 11.15 16.08 -28.20
CA GLU A 175 10.78 17.45 -28.62
C GLU A 175 10.60 17.58 -30.15
N ASP A 176 11.58 17.07 -30.91
CA ASP A 176 11.67 17.12 -32.37
C ASP A 176 10.83 16.03 -33.10
N THR A 177 9.95 15.31 -32.40
CA THR A 177 9.06 14.30 -33.04
C THR A 177 8.10 15.01 -34.01
N PRO A 178 7.89 14.48 -35.24
CA PRO A 178 6.91 15.07 -36.16
C PRO A 178 5.49 15.08 -35.59
N ALA A 179 4.71 16.11 -35.92
CA ALA A 179 3.29 16.21 -35.57
C ALA A 179 2.39 15.50 -36.60
N ASP A 180 2.79 14.31 -37.06
CA ASP A 180 2.04 13.48 -38.04
C ASP A 180 1.15 12.40 -37.38
N HIS A 181 1.05 12.45 -36.04
CA HIS A 181 0.15 11.63 -35.25
C HIS A 181 -1.34 11.93 -35.54
N ALA A 182 -2.21 10.92 -35.38
CA ALA A 182 -3.65 11.07 -35.54
C ALA A 182 -4.35 11.86 -34.41
N ALA A 183 -3.67 12.04 -33.28
CA ALA A 183 -4.12 12.87 -32.15
C ALA A 183 -3.35 14.20 -32.15
N PRO A 184 -4.00 15.35 -31.81
CA PRO A 184 -3.37 16.66 -31.89
C PRO A 184 -2.24 16.85 -30.88
N SER A 185 -1.19 17.57 -31.31
CA SER A 185 -0.01 17.87 -30.49
C SER A 185 -0.20 19.09 -29.58
N ILE A 186 0.37 18.99 -28.38
CA ILE A 186 0.59 20.08 -27.42
C ILE A 186 2.11 20.31 -27.30
N LEU A 187 2.54 21.55 -27.55
CA LEU A 187 3.90 22.02 -27.29
C LEU A 187 3.91 22.92 -26.05
N ILE A 188 5.09 23.15 -25.45
CA ILE A 188 5.26 24.09 -24.32
C ILE A 188 6.35 25.10 -24.69
N ASN A 189 6.04 26.39 -24.56
CA ASN A 189 6.93 27.50 -24.92
C ASN A 189 7.07 28.51 -23.77
N GLU A 190 7.61 29.70 -24.05
CA GLU A 190 7.84 30.75 -23.04
C GLU A 190 6.56 31.56 -22.71
N ASN A 191 5.51 31.43 -23.53
CA ASN A 191 4.19 32.06 -23.34
C ASN A 191 3.18 31.15 -22.61
N GLY A 192 3.40 29.83 -22.64
CA GLY A 192 2.49 28.83 -22.10
C GLY A 192 2.50 27.55 -22.94
N TYR A 193 1.31 27.15 -23.41
CA TYR A 193 1.10 25.91 -24.15
C TYR A 193 0.62 26.22 -25.57
N VAL A 194 1.17 25.53 -26.57
CA VAL A 194 0.72 25.66 -27.97
C VAL A 194 -0.17 24.49 -28.32
N PHE A 195 -1.37 24.76 -28.82
CA PHE A 195 -2.31 23.76 -29.32
C PHE A 195 -2.94 24.26 -30.62
N ASN A 196 -3.04 23.41 -31.65
CA ASN A 196 -3.54 23.78 -32.99
C ASN A 196 -2.94 25.10 -33.55
N GLY A 197 -1.69 25.41 -33.21
CA GLY A 197 -0.97 26.62 -33.67
C GLY A 197 -1.28 27.91 -32.89
N SER A 198 -2.07 27.87 -31.81
CA SER A 198 -2.36 29.02 -30.94
C SER A 198 -1.73 28.85 -29.55
N ASP A 199 -1.32 29.96 -28.92
CA ASP A 199 -0.85 29.99 -27.52
C ASP A 199 -2.04 30.03 -26.54
N TYR A 200 -1.95 29.24 -25.47
CA TYR A 200 -2.95 29.12 -24.39
C TYR A 200 -2.31 29.19 -22.99
N SER A 201 -3.06 29.71 -22.01
CA SER A 201 -2.83 29.40 -20.59
C SER A 201 -3.37 28.01 -20.24
N LEU A 202 -2.99 27.45 -19.08
CA LEU A 202 -3.41 26.09 -18.69
C LEU A 202 -4.94 25.95 -18.64
N ASP A 203 -5.64 26.87 -17.97
CA ASP A 203 -7.10 26.83 -17.86
C ASP A 203 -7.80 26.99 -19.22
N ALA A 204 -7.24 27.82 -20.10
CA ALA A 204 -7.76 28.02 -21.45
C ALA A 204 -7.55 26.77 -22.32
N LEU A 205 -6.39 26.12 -22.22
CA LEU A 205 -6.11 24.84 -22.89
C LEU A 205 -7.04 23.73 -22.38
N LEU A 206 -7.22 23.59 -21.07
CA LEU A 206 -8.12 22.57 -20.50
C LEU A 206 -9.58 22.79 -20.92
N SER A 207 -10.00 24.05 -21.03
CA SER A 207 -11.32 24.42 -21.58
C SER A 207 -11.45 24.05 -23.07
N GLU A 208 -10.45 24.38 -23.89
CA GLU A 208 -10.37 24.02 -25.31
C GLU A 208 -10.42 22.49 -25.50
N LEU A 209 -9.51 21.76 -24.85
CA LEU A 209 -9.44 20.30 -24.91
C LEU A 209 -10.77 19.64 -24.48
N SER A 210 -11.47 20.20 -23.49
CA SER A 210 -12.77 19.66 -23.06
C SER A 210 -13.88 19.75 -24.12
N GLN A 211 -13.69 20.58 -25.16
CA GLN A 211 -14.64 20.82 -26.25
C GLN A 211 -14.17 20.17 -27.57
N SER A 212 -12.88 20.29 -27.92
CA SER A 212 -12.34 19.79 -29.18
C SER A 212 -11.86 18.34 -29.14
N VAL A 213 -11.58 17.78 -27.96
CA VAL A 213 -11.01 16.42 -27.82
C VAL A 213 -12.03 15.46 -27.21
N ARG A 214 -12.40 14.44 -28.00
CA ARG A 214 -13.33 13.39 -27.57
C ARG A 214 -12.66 12.44 -26.57
N ARG A 215 -13.34 12.20 -25.45
CA ARG A 215 -12.98 11.15 -24.47
C ARG A 215 -13.80 9.89 -24.74
N GLU A 216 -13.13 8.76 -24.98
CA GLU A 216 -13.79 7.46 -25.24
C GLU A 216 -14.39 6.85 -23.96
N ALA A 217 -13.71 7.05 -22.84
CA ALA A 217 -14.13 6.62 -21.51
C ALA A 217 -14.06 7.81 -20.54
N VAL A 218 -15.08 7.98 -19.70
CA VAL A 218 -15.09 8.95 -18.59
C VAL A 218 -15.69 8.31 -17.36
N VAL A 219 -14.99 8.39 -16.23
CA VAL A 219 -15.47 7.98 -14.91
C VAL A 219 -16.07 9.18 -14.19
N THR A 220 -17.33 9.09 -13.78
CA THR A 220 -18.01 10.10 -12.95
C THR A 220 -18.39 9.53 -11.59
N ASP A 221 -18.62 10.39 -10.61
CA ASP A 221 -19.12 10.01 -9.29
C ASP A 221 -20.62 9.66 -9.29
N ALA A 222 -21.19 9.41 -8.11
CA ALA A 222 -22.61 9.20 -7.90
C ALA A 222 -23.50 10.41 -8.26
N ALA A 223 -22.94 11.62 -8.31
CA ALA A 223 -23.62 12.86 -8.72
C ALA A 223 -23.43 13.16 -10.24
N GLY A 224 -22.68 12.33 -10.97
CA GLY A 224 -22.39 12.50 -12.38
C GLY A 224 -21.26 13.49 -12.70
N GLN A 225 -20.49 13.94 -11.70
CA GLN A 225 -19.33 14.82 -11.88
C GLN A 225 -18.08 14.01 -12.24
N ALA A 226 -17.22 14.51 -13.13
CA ALA A 226 -16.00 13.81 -13.54
C ALA A 226 -14.99 13.71 -12.39
N CYS A 227 -14.53 12.49 -12.08
CA CYS A 227 -13.62 12.25 -10.96
C CYS A 227 -12.20 12.74 -11.26
N ARG A 228 -11.62 13.57 -10.39
CA ARG A 228 -10.29 14.17 -10.58
C ARG A 228 -9.14 13.39 -9.95
N HIS A 229 -9.43 12.21 -9.40
CA HIS A 229 -8.52 11.38 -8.61
C HIS A 229 -8.47 9.92 -9.09
N VAL A 230 -8.86 9.67 -10.35
CA VAL A 230 -8.78 8.36 -11.01
C VAL A 230 -7.96 8.50 -12.29
N PHE A 231 -7.16 7.49 -12.64
CA PHE A 231 -6.50 7.44 -13.94
C PHE A 231 -7.18 6.40 -14.82
N VAL A 232 -7.44 6.79 -16.07
CA VAL A 232 -8.23 6.03 -17.04
C VAL A 232 -7.40 5.87 -18.31
N ARG A 233 -7.18 4.62 -18.75
CA ARG A 233 -6.66 4.29 -20.09
C ARG A 233 -7.73 3.55 -20.88
N SER A 234 -7.84 3.87 -22.17
CA SER A 234 -8.62 3.11 -23.14
C SER A 234 -7.68 2.44 -24.12
N TYR A 235 -8.06 1.30 -24.69
CA TYR A 235 -7.23 0.49 -25.58
C TYR A 235 -7.92 0.25 -26.93
N THR A 236 -7.11 0.00 -27.95
CA THR A 236 -7.57 -0.27 -29.33
C THR A 236 -8.50 -1.48 -29.46
N ASP A 237 -8.45 -2.44 -28.52
CA ASP A 237 -9.34 -3.61 -28.46
C ASP A 237 -10.65 -3.36 -27.69
N GLY A 238 -10.90 -2.13 -27.24
CA GLY A 238 -12.07 -1.77 -26.44
C GLY A 238 -11.91 -1.98 -24.93
N THR A 239 -10.76 -2.46 -24.44
CA THR A 239 -10.47 -2.49 -23.00
C THR A 239 -10.46 -1.07 -22.44
N VAL A 240 -10.99 -0.89 -21.23
CA VAL A 240 -10.78 0.31 -20.41
C VAL A 240 -10.24 -0.14 -19.05
N ALA A 241 -9.17 0.51 -18.60
CA ALA A 241 -8.59 0.30 -17.27
C ALA A 241 -8.82 1.57 -16.42
N VAL A 242 -9.26 1.37 -15.18
CA VAL A 242 -9.48 2.44 -14.18
C VAL A 242 -8.72 2.09 -12.90
N VAL A 243 -7.82 2.98 -12.49
CA VAL A 243 -7.10 2.91 -11.22
C VAL A 243 -7.54 4.09 -10.36
N ASP A 244 -8.02 3.83 -9.14
CA ASP A 244 -8.27 4.90 -8.17
C ASP A 244 -6.92 5.35 -7.59
N LEU A 245 -6.65 6.66 -7.65
CA LEU A 245 -5.42 7.30 -7.18
C LEU A 245 -5.63 8.06 -5.85
N ASN A 246 -6.83 7.96 -5.27
CA ASN A 246 -7.13 8.46 -3.94
C ASN A 246 -6.41 7.61 -2.86
N GLN A 247 -6.06 8.28 -1.78
CA GLN A 247 -5.26 7.76 -0.67
C GLN A 247 -6.13 7.39 0.54
N ASP A 248 -7.40 7.81 0.55
CA ASP A 248 -8.42 7.35 1.49
C ASP A 248 -9.10 6.08 0.95
N GLU A 249 -9.06 5.00 1.72
CA GLU A 249 -9.46 3.64 1.33
C GLU A 249 -10.97 3.44 1.14
N GLN A 250 -11.82 4.40 1.56
CA GLN A 250 -13.28 4.31 1.45
C GLN A 250 -13.76 3.84 0.06
N GLU A 251 -14.75 2.96 0.06
CA GLU A 251 -15.46 2.52 -1.14
C GLU A 251 -16.37 3.64 -1.67
N ARG A 252 -16.30 3.93 -2.97
CA ARG A 252 -17.04 5.03 -3.60
C ARG A 252 -17.75 4.55 -4.85
N LEU A 253 -19.03 4.90 -4.99
CA LEU A 253 -19.80 4.61 -6.19
C LEU A 253 -19.41 5.56 -7.32
N TYR A 254 -18.84 4.98 -8.37
CA TYR A 254 -18.54 5.61 -9.65
C TYR A 254 -19.45 5.10 -10.76
N HIS A 255 -19.36 5.75 -11.91
CA HIS A 255 -20.05 5.41 -13.15
C HIS A 255 -19.06 5.52 -14.32
N LEU A 256 -18.75 4.42 -14.99
CA LEU A 256 -17.95 4.42 -16.21
C LEU A 256 -18.85 4.70 -17.41
N ARG A 257 -18.54 5.75 -18.16
CA ARG A 257 -19.32 6.21 -19.32
C ARG A 257 -18.51 5.94 -20.59
N ILE A 258 -19.07 5.15 -21.50
CA ILE A 258 -18.46 4.81 -22.80
C ILE A 258 -19.50 5.10 -23.89
N GLY A 259 -19.26 6.16 -24.67
CA GLY A 259 -20.26 6.71 -25.58
C GLY A 259 -21.55 7.10 -24.84
N GLN A 260 -22.66 6.41 -25.14
CA GLN A 260 -23.95 6.60 -24.46
C GLN A 260 -24.18 5.63 -23.28
N SER A 261 -23.34 4.59 -23.13
CA SER A 261 -23.49 3.57 -22.08
C SER A 261 -22.95 4.09 -20.75
N VAL A 262 -23.61 3.73 -19.64
CA VAL A 262 -23.20 4.08 -18.28
C VAL A 262 -23.22 2.84 -17.40
N TRP A 263 -22.09 2.51 -16.77
CA TRP A 263 -21.88 1.31 -15.97
C TRP A 263 -21.54 1.72 -14.53
N PRO A 264 -22.41 1.49 -13.53
CA PRO A 264 -22.09 1.77 -12.13
C PRO A 264 -21.00 0.81 -11.61
N PHE A 265 -20.13 1.32 -10.73
CA PHE A 265 -19.18 0.50 -9.98
C PHE A 265 -18.71 1.20 -8.70
N LEU A 266 -18.87 0.53 -7.56
CA LEU A 266 -18.09 0.77 -6.34
C LEU A 266 -16.58 0.60 -6.57
N LEU A 267 -15.73 1.44 -5.99
CA LEU A 267 -14.27 1.24 -5.94
C LEU A 267 -13.63 1.88 -4.70
N ASN A 268 -12.72 1.14 -4.06
CA ASN A 268 -11.94 1.59 -2.90
C ASN A 268 -10.74 2.44 -3.34
N GLY A 269 -10.25 3.30 -2.44
CA GLY A 269 -8.97 3.98 -2.63
C GLY A 269 -7.81 3.00 -2.88
N SER A 270 -6.90 3.36 -3.78
CA SER A 270 -5.86 2.46 -4.34
C SER A 270 -6.37 1.18 -5.03
N GLY A 271 -7.68 1.03 -5.24
CA GLY A 271 -8.30 -0.11 -5.91
C GLY A 271 -8.26 -0.04 -7.44
N ILE A 272 -8.50 -1.20 -8.07
CA ILE A 272 -8.57 -1.36 -9.53
C ILE A 272 -9.71 -2.33 -9.84
N ARG A 273 -10.71 -1.92 -10.62
CA ARG A 273 -11.92 -2.72 -10.83
C ARG A 273 -12.14 -3.23 -12.26
N VAL A 274 -12.68 -4.44 -12.31
CA VAL A 274 -13.47 -5.03 -13.40
C VAL A 274 -14.80 -5.48 -12.77
N PHE A 275 -15.91 -5.43 -13.50
CA PHE A 275 -17.27 -5.22 -12.95
C PHE A 275 -17.97 -6.43 -12.27
N GLU A 276 -19.07 -6.14 -11.53
CA GLU A 276 -20.08 -6.99 -10.81
C GLU A 276 -20.07 -6.95 -9.26
N GLU A 277 -21.25 -7.03 -8.60
CA GLU A 277 -21.53 -6.30 -7.32
C GLU A 277 -22.70 -6.79 -6.40
N ALA A 278 -22.55 -6.69 -5.05
CA ALA A 278 -23.55 -6.63 -3.92
C ALA A 278 -24.59 -7.76 -3.63
N ALA A 279 -25.20 -7.94 -2.42
CA ALA A 279 -24.81 -7.72 -1.00
C ALA A 279 -25.80 -8.38 0.05
N CYS A 280 -25.48 -8.31 1.37
CA CYS A 280 -26.26 -8.70 2.61
C CYS A 280 -26.28 -10.22 3.03
N ASP A 281 -26.24 -10.68 4.31
CA ASP A 281 -26.18 -10.05 5.65
C ASP A 281 -25.61 -11.04 6.76
N GLN A 282 -25.41 -10.53 8.00
CA GLN A 282 -24.89 -11.02 9.31
C GLN A 282 -24.40 -12.46 9.63
N ALA A 283 -23.37 -12.51 10.49
CA ALA A 283 -22.99 -13.60 11.43
C ALA A 283 -22.34 -13.05 12.72
N ASP A 284 -22.02 -13.91 13.72
CA ASP A 284 -21.30 -13.53 14.96
C ASP A 284 -20.04 -14.40 15.18
N TRP A 285 -18.91 -13.77 15.57
CA TRP A 285 -17.56 -14.35 15.51
C TRP A 285 -16.97 -14.78 16.87
N GLN A 286 -16.31 -15.95 16.88
CA GLN A 286 -15.27 -16.35 17.84
C GLN A 286 -13.89 -15.94 17.30
N ILE A 287 -12.96 -15.54 18.18
CA ILE A 287 -11.62 -15.06 17.80
C ILE A 287 -10.52 -15.98 18.36
N ILE A 288 -9.50 -16.27 17.54
CA ILE A 288 -8.27 -16.99 17.91
C ILE A 288 -7.07 -16.19 17.39
N TYR A 289 -6.03 -16.06 18.22
CA TYR A 289 -4.77 -15.38 17.94
C TYR A 289 -3.63 -16.42 17.83
N ASP A 290 -2.73 -16.30 16.84
CA ASP A 290 -1.59 -17.22 16.71
C ASP A 290 -0.32 -16.75 17.45
N GLN A 291 -0.19 -15.44 17.68
CA GLN A 291 0.90 -14.81 18.44
C GLN A 291 0.43 -14.09 19.70
N ALA A 292 1.41 -13.77 20.57
CA ALA A 292 1.25 -12.80 21.65
C ALA A 292 1.21 -11.36 21.10
N ASN A 293 0.60 -10.44 21.84
CA ASN A 293 0.66 -9.01 21.54
C ASN A 293 1.96 -8.43 22.11
N LEU A 294 2.44 -7.35 21.51
CA LEU A 294 3.72 -6.72 21.84
C LEU A 294 3.52 -5.33 22.47
N LEU A 295 4.53 -4.90 23.20
CA LEU A 295 4.76 -3.51 23.57
C LEU A 295 6.26 -3.22 23.41
N ARG A 296 6.61 -2.37 22.44
CA ARG A 296 7.95 -1.81 22.27
C ARG A 296 8.28 -0.89 23.45
N CYS A 297 9.41 -1.12 24.10
CA CYS A 297 9.89 -0.28 25.19
C CYS A 297 10.76 0.87 24.63
N ASN A 298 10.16 2.05 24.47
CA ASN A 298 10.85 3.24 23.95
C ASN A 298 11.57 4.00 25.08
N PHE A 299 12.86 3.72 25.27
CA PHE A 299 13.68 4.40 26.28
C PHE A 299 13.83 5.91 25.97
N ALA A 300 13.46 6.77 26.91
CA ALA A 300 13.68 8.21 26.76
C ALA A 300 15.18 8.54 26.84
N MET A 301 15.68 9.33 25.90
CA MET A 301 17.13 9.54 25.71
C MET A 301 17.85 10.11 26.95
N GLU A 302 17.18 10.98 27.72
CA GLU A 302 17.76 11.63 28.90
C GLU A 302 17.79 10.72 30.14
N THR A 303 16.71 9.98 30.40
CA THR A 303 16.55 9.18 31.64
C THR A 303 16.99 7.73 31.48
N LYS A 304 17.07 7.22 30.24
CA LYS A 304 17.22 5.79 29.91
C LYS A 304 16.13 4.90 30.52
N GLU A 305 14.98 5.48 30.87
CA GLU A 305 13.82 4.76 31.40
C GLU A 305 12.73 4.63 30.33
N TYR A 306 12.04 3.50 30.35
CA TYR A 306 10.73 3.30 29.76
C TYR A 306 9.76 2.88 30.88
N ARG A 307 8.54 3.42 30.88
CA ARG A 307 7.54 3.14 31.92
C ARG A 307 6.23 2.73 31.28
N PHE A 308 5.55 1.78 31.91
CA PHE A 308 4.22 1.33 31.51
C PHE A 308 3.37 1.07 32.75
N THR A 309 2.05 1.17 32.61
CA THR A 309 1.10 0.93 33.69
C THR A 309 0.34 -0.36 33.44
N CYS A 310 0.35 -1.28 34.40
CA CYS A 310 -0.57 -2.41 34.43
C CYS A 310 -1.85 -2.00 35.17
N LYS A 311 -2.98 -2.04 34.47
CA LYS A 311 -4.32 -1.83 35.04
C LYS A 311 -4.81 -3.05 35.83
N ASP A 312 -4.51 -4.22 35.30
CA ASP A 312 -4.92 -5.53 35.78
C ASP A 312 -3.67 -6.43 36.00
N ASN A 313 -3.84 -7.58 36.65
CA ASN A 313 -2.72 -8.53 36.81
C ASN A 313 -2.40 -9.20 35.46
N LEU A 314 -1.22 -8.94 34.90
CA LEU A 314 -0.76 -9.63 33.69
C LEU A 314 -0.07 -10.94 34.09
N SER A 315 -0.72 -12.07 33.79
CA SER A 315 -0.34 -13.39 34.33
C SER A 315 0.69 -14.18 33.52
N ALA A 316 0.95 -13.77 32.27
CA ALA A 316 1.72 -14.56 31.30
C ALA A 316 2.52 -13.68 30.32
N CYS A 317 3.42 -12.85 30.83
CA CYS A 317 4.27 -11.96 30.03
C CYS A 317 5.72 -12.46 29.97
N ARG A 318 6.48 -11.99 28.96
CA ARG A 318 7.94 -12.15 28.83
C ARG A 318 8.56 -10.85 28.36
N ILE A 319 9.81 -10.61 28.74
CA ILE A 319 10.62 -9.52 28.17
C ILE A 319 11.53 -10.14 27.10
N LEU A 320 11.58 -9.52 25.92
CA LEU A 320 12.40 -9.91 24.78
C LEU A 320 13.52 -8.87 24.63
N ILE A 321 14.79 -9.31 24.61
CA ILE A 321 15.97 -8.42 24.60
C ILE A 321 16.83 -8.70 23.37
N ARG A 322 17.12 -7.65 22.60
CA ARG A 322 17.96 -7.69 21.39
C ARG A 322 19.36 -8.24 21.70
N GLN A 323 19.84 -9.19 20.90
CA GLN A 323 21.17 -9.80 20.98
C GLN A 323 22.01 -9.55 19.71
N HIS A 324 21.57 -8.64 18.85
CA HIS A 324 22.25 -8.28 17.60
C HIS A 324 22.61 -6.80 17.60
N ASP A 325 23.82 -6.50 17.13
CA ASP A 325 24.47 -5.19 17.25
C ASP A 325 24.52 -4.74 18.73
N ALA A 326 24.34 -3.45 19.04
CA ALA A 326 24.30 -2.94 20.41
C ALA A 326 23.31 -3.74 21.31
N VAL A 327 23.82 -4.44 22.33
CA VAL A 327 23.01 -5.29 23.21
C VAL A 327 22.52 -4.49 24.42
N PRO A 328 21.21 -4.39 24.69
CA PRO A 328 20.68 -3.76 25.90
C PRO A 328 20.93 -4.61 27.16
N ILE A 329 21.37 -3.95 28.23
CA ILE A 329 21.42 -4.48 29.59
C ILE A 329 20.40 -3.68 30.39
N ILE A 330 19.41 -4.34 31.01
CA ILE A 330 18.27 -3.68 31.64
C ILE A 330 17.97 -4.15 33.06
N GLU A 331 17.43 -3.23 33.85
CA GLU A 331 16.70 -3.52 35.09
C GLU A 331 15.19 -3.41 34.82
N LEU A 332 14.39 -4.21 35.53
CA LEU A 332 12.96 -4.02 35.72
C LEU A 332 12.75 -3.72 37.21
N ASP A 333 12.15 -2.58 37.54
CA ASP A 333 11.85 -2.15 38.91
C ASP A 333 13.08 -2.23 39.85
N GLY A 334 14.25 -1.87 39.33
CA GLY A 334 15.54 -1.93 40.02
C GLY A 334 16.15 -3.33 40.16
N SER A 335 15.57 -4.36 39.53
CA SER A 335 16.08 -5.74 39.51
C SER A 335 16.63 -6.11 38.13
N PRO A 336 17.88 -6.59 38.00
CA PRO A 336 18.46 -6.99 36.71
C PRO A 336 17.64 -8.06 35.97
N VAL A 337 17.47 -7.88 34.66
CA VAL A 337 16.74 -8.83 33.80
C VAL A 337 17.73 -9.65 32.97
N VAL A 338 17.64 -10.97 33.09
CA VAL A 338 18.37 -11.93 32.24
C VAL A 338 17.38 -12.60 31.29
N ALA A 339 17.68 -12.54 29.98
CA ALA A 339 16.97 -13.24 28.92
C ALA A 339 17.91 -14.29 28.30
N ASP A 340 17.75 -15.54 28.71
CA ASP A 340 18.60 -16.68 28.33
C ASP A 340 17.93 -17.63 27.33
N GLN A 341 16.60 -17.70 27.33
CA GLN A 341 15.82 -18.58 26.45
C GLN A 341 15.81 -18.05 25.00
N PRO A 342 15.86 -18.93 23.98
CA PRO A 342 15.61 -18.52 22.60
C PRO A 342 14.28 -17.77 22.47
N CYS A 343 14.25 -16.67 21.72
CA CYS A 343 12.99 -15.96 21.46
C CYS A 343 12.08 -16.82 20.56
N THR A 344 10.78 -16.85 20.89
CA THR A 344 9.76 -17.60 20.14
C THR A 344 8.47 -16.79 19.94
N LEU A 345 8.51 -15.49 20.20
CA LEU A 345 7.35 -14.56 20.20
C LEU A 345 7.53 -13.37 19.23
N LEU A 346 8.45 -13.49 18.29
CA LEU A 346 8.66 -12.54 17.18
C LEU A 346 8.62 -13.31 15.85
N PRO A 347 8.36 -12.63 14.71
CA PRO A 347 8.45 -13.24 13.39
C PRO A 347 9.81 -13.90 13.11
N GLN A 348 9.81 -14.85 12.17
CA GLN A 348 11.03 -15.48 11.67
C GLN A 348 11.99 -14.41 11.10
N GLY A 349 13.29 -14.59 11.34
CA GLY A 349 14.34 -13.61 11.03
C GLY A 349 14.49 -12.49 12.07
N PHE A 350 13.44 -12.16 12.84
CA PHE A 350 13.55 -11.35 14.05
C PHE A 350 13.84 -12.20 15.28
N ALA A 351 13.13 -13.33 15.49
CA ALA A 351 13.31 -14.18 16.67
C ALA A 351 14.79 -14.59 16.92
N GLU A 352 15.54 -14.86 15.86
CA GLU A 352 16.97 -15.24 15.89
C GLU A 352 17.91 -14.07 16.31
N LEU A 353 17.38 -12.85 16.42
CA LEU A 353 18.10 -11.65 16.87
C LEU A 353 17.81 -11.29 18.34
N TYR A 354 16.93 -12.04 19.03
CA TYR A 354 16.50 -11.75 20.40
C TYR A 354 16.61 -12.98 21.31
N ARG A 355 16.64 -12.73 22.62
CA ARG A 355 16.38 -13.73 23.67
C ARG A 355 15.17 -13.32 24.48
N GLN A 356 14.52 -14.27 25.14
CA GLN A 356 13.38 -14.00 26.00
C GLN A 356 13.62 -14.46 27.43
N THR A 357 13.03 -13.75 28.39
CA THR A 357 12.97 -14.21 29.78
C THR A 357 12.11 -15.48 29.90
N ALA A 358 12.25 -16.20 31.01
CA ALA A 358 11.16 -17.03 31.53
C ALA A 358 9.85 -16.20 31.68
N MET A 359 8.71 -16.89 31.79
CA MET A 359 7.41 -16.22 32.01
C MET A 359 7.42 -15.46 33.34
N ARG A 360 6.88 -14.24 33.33
CA ARG A 360 6.76 -13.34 34.47
C ARG A 360 5.31 -12.87 34.64
N GLN A 361 4.99 -12.46 35.86
CA GLN A 361 3.73 -11.81 36.22
C GLN A 361 4.00 -10.35 36.57
N PHE A 362 3.05 -9.47 36.23
CA PHE A 362 3.06 -8.06 36.59
C PHE A 362 1.77 -7.76 37.37
N GLY A 363 1.90 -7.06 38.50
CA GLY A 363 0.75 -6.63 39.30
C GLY A 363 0.17 -5.31 38.78
N PRO A 364 -0.96 -4.84 39.32
CA PRO A 364 -1.47 -3.51 38.97
C PRO A 364 -0.56 -2.40 39.52
N GLY A 365 -0.21 -1.41 38.69
CA GLY A 365 0.69 -0.30 39.06
C GLY A 365 1.57 0.20 37.90
N GLU A 366 2.39 1.23 38.18
CA GLU A 366 3.48 1.66 37.29
C GLU A 366 4.66 0.69 37.42
N HIS A 367 5.23 0.27 36.29
CA HIS A 367 6.46 -0.51 36.18
C HIS A 367 7.50 0.26 35.35
N THR A 368 8.77 0.15 35.71
CA THR A 368 9.88 0.86 35.04
C THR A 368 10.94 -0.12 34.55
N ILE A 369 11.23 -0.07 33.25
CA ILE A 369 12.42 -0.72 32.66
C ILE A 369 13.48 0.34 32.45
N ARG A 370 14.68 0.13 33.00
CA ARG A 370 15.83 1.05 32.85
C ARG A 370 16.96 0.40 32.08
N LEU A 371 17.46 1.09 31.06
CA LEU A 371 18.67 0.71 30.32
C LEU A 371 19.92 1.15 31.11
N ILE A 372 20.82 0.21 31.37
CA ILE A 372 21.97 0.38 32.27
C ILE A 372 23.26 0.74 31.52
N ASN A 373 23.42 0.28 30.28
CA ASN A 373 24.54 0.64 29.42
C ASN A 373 24.23 1.83 28.51
N ASP A 374 25.24 2.31 27.78
CA ASP A 374 25.01 3.02 26.52
C ASP A 374 24.67 1.98 25.43
N CYS A 375 23.54 2.19 24.75
CA CYS A 375 23.02 1.30 23.71
C CYS A 375 22.22 2.15 22.72
N ASP A 376 22.50 2.01 21.41
CA ASP A 376 21.71 2.70 20.38
C ASP A 376 20.32 2.07 20.25
N GLU A 377 19.27 2.88 20.29
CA GLU A 377 17.92 2.43 19.92
C GLU A 377 17.73 2.56 18.40
N TYR A 378 17.28 1.49 17.73
CA TYR A 378 17.13 1.47 16.26
C TYR A 378 15.64 1.44 15.87
N PRO A 379 15.20 2.25 14.89
CA PRO A 379 13.78 2.33 14.53
C PRO A 379 13.18 0.97 14.12
N TYR A 380 13.91 0.17 13.34
CA TYR A 380 13.44 -1.12 12.81
C TYR A 380 14.07 -2.36 13.48
N LEU A 381 14.75 -2.18 14.62
CA LEU A 381 15.28 -3.28 15.44
C LEU A 381 15.29 -2.88 16.93
N PRO A 382 14.11 -2.84 17.58
CA PRO A 382 13.97 -2.23 18.90
C PRO A 382 14.82 -2.92 19.97
N GLY A 383 15.32 -2.19 20.96
CA GLY A 383 16.15 -2.78 22.01
C GLY A 383 15.41 -3.84 22.84
N VAL A 384 14.19 -3.51 23.28
CA VAL A 384 13.40 -4.35 24.19
C VAL A 384 11.91 -4.36 23.82
N PHE A 385 11.29 -5.52 23.96
CA PHE A 385 9.83 -5.70 23.95
C PHE A 385 9.35 -6.31 25.26
N LEU A 386 8.16 -5.93 25.69
CA LEU A 386 7.29 -6.78 26.51
C LEU A 386 6.33 -7.54 25.57
N ALA A 387 6.11 -8.83 25.81
CA ALA A 387 5.20 -9.67 25.02
C ALA A 387 4.29 -10.51 25.92
N GLY A 388 3.01 -10.63 25.58
CA GLY A 388 2.07 -11.44 26.36
C GLY A 388 0.61 -11.40 25.86
N ASN A 389 -0.27 -12.05 26.63
CA ASN A 389 -1.72 -12.05 26.36
C ASN A 389 -2.38 -10.82 27.00
N MET A 390 -2.09 -9.65 26.42
CA MET A 390 -2.39 -8.32 26.94
C MET A 390 -2.87 -7.39 25.83
N LYS A 391 -3.69 -6.39 26.19
CA LYS A 391 -4.14 -5.33 25.27
C LYS A 391 -3.60 -3.96 25.70
N LEU A 392 -3.29 -3.12 24.72
CA LEU A 392 -2.89 -1.72 24.92
C LEU A 392 -4.16 -0.87 25.10
N VAL A 393 -4.45 -0.40 26.31
CA VAL A 393 -5.60 0.49 26.60
C VAL A 393 -5.30 1.92 26.14
N ASN A 394 -4.07 2.34 26.39
CA ASN A 394 -3.39 3.53 25.89
C ASN A 394 -1.96 3.08 25.47
N PRO A 395 -1.14 3.91 24.79
CA PRO A 395 0.16 3.46 24.26
C PRO A 395 1.06 2.73 25.28
N ASP A 396 1.02 3.17 26.55
CA ASP A 396 1.82 2.62 27.66
C ASP A 396 0.95 2.08 28.81
N GLU A 397 -0.36 1.85 28.60
CA GLU A 397 -1.27 1.25 29.59
C GLU A 397 -1.73 -0.15 29.14
N LEU A 398 -1.52 -1.15 29.99
CA LEU A 398 -1.79 -2.56 29.72
C LEU A 398 -2.96 -3.08 30.57
N SER A 399 -3.84 -3.85 29.94
CA SER A 399 -4.95 -4.56 30.60
C SER A 399 -4.94 -6.04 30.23
N ASP A 400 -5.54 -6.88 31.09
CA ASP A 400 -5.55 -8.33 30.89
C ASP A 400 -6.44 -8.75 29.69
N LYS A 401 -6.09 -9.90 29.11
CA LYS A 401 -6.75 -10.54 27.95
C LYS A 401 -6.61 -9.78 26.63
N MET A 402 -6.62 -10.55 25.54
CA MET A 402 -6.83 -10.02 24.20
C MET A 402 -8.29 -9.56 24.03
N PRO A 403 -8.61 -8.72 23.03
CA PRO A 403 -9.98 -8.39 22.68
C PRO A 403 -10.82 -9.60 22.27
N GLU A 404 -12.09 -9.57 22.64
CA GLU A 404 -13.11 -10.58 22.28
C GLU A 404 -14.10 -10.03 21.23
N PHE A 405 -13.82 -8.86 20.64
CA PHE A 405 -14.73 -8.13 19.73
C PHE A 405 -14.15 -8.01 18.30
N CYS A 406 -15.04 -7.89 17.31
CA CYS A 406 -14.75 -8.28 15.92
C CYS A 406 -15.13 -7.26 14.83
N TYR A 407 -15.44 -6.00 15.18
CA TYR A 407 -15.74 -4.93 14.21
C TYR A 407 -14.94 -3.66 14.50
N GLY A 408 -14.50 -2.98 13.44
CA GLY A 408 -13.59 -1.85 13.48
C GLY A 408 -12.10 -2.27 13.48
N SER A 409 -11.21 -1.27 13.59
CA SER A 409 -9.77 -1.53 13.62
C SER A 409 -9.36 -2.15 14.96
N MET A 410 -8.69 -3.30 14.93
CA MET A 410 -8.15 -3.99 16.11
C MET A 410 -7.10 -3.14 16.85
N MET A 411 -6.50 -2.14 16.19
CA MET A 411 -5.69 -1.13 16.88
C MET A 411 -6.50 -0.40 17.96
N GLN A 412 -7.73 -0.01 17.65
CA GLN A 412 -8.64 0.72 18.56
C GLN A 412 -9.13 -0.16 19.72
N HIS A 413 -9.06 -1.49 19.55
CA HIS A 413 -9.33 -2.48 20.59
C HIS A 413 -8.06 -2.87 21.39
N GLY A 414 -6.90 -2.28 21.08
CA GLY A 414 -5.66 -2.46 21.84
C GLY A 414 -4.65 -3.47 21.28
N LEU A 415 -4.79 -3.87 20.01
CA LEU A 415 -3.83 -4.70 19.27
C LEU A 415 -2.93 -3.86 18.34
N ALA A 416 -2.66 -2.60 18.70
CA ALA A 416 -1.93 -1.64 17.87
C ALA A 416 -0.45 -2.00 17.59
N GLN A 417 0.11 -3.00 18.27
CA GLN A 417 1.44 -3.56 18.01
C GLN A 417 1.42 -5.08 17.77
N TYR A 418 0.25 -5.65 17.46
CA TYR A 418 0.09 -7.07 17.20
C TYR A 418 0.70 -7.45 15.84
N VAL A 419 1.49 -8.54 15.83
CA VAL A 419 2.06 -9.10 14.60
C VAL A 419 1.78 -10.59 14.55
N GLY A 420 1.01 -11.03 13.55
CA GLY A 420 0.61 -12.43 13.40
C GLY A 420 -0.65 -12.59 12.54
N LYS A 421 -1.42 -13.63 12.83
CA LYS A 421 -2.68 -13.97 12.17
C LYS A 421 -3.82 -14.02 13.18
N ILE A 422 -4.94 -13.41 12.80
CA ILE A 422 -6.19 -13.47 13.56
C ILE A 422 -7.14 -14.38 12.81
N THR A 423 -7.60 -15.43 13.48
CA THR A 423 -8.59 -16.36 12.95
C THR A 423 -9.95 -16.06 13.58
N LEU A 424 -10.89 -15.60 12.75
CA LEU A 424 -12.28 -15.35 13.09
C LEU A 424 -13.11 -16.55 12.66
N THR A 425 -13.95 -17.12 13.52
CA THR A 425 -14.79 -18.29 13.21
C THR A 425 -16.25 -18.04 13.56
N CYS A 426 -17.18 -18.22 12.62
CA CYS A 426 -18.62 -18.08 12.86
C CYS A 426 -19.40 -19.21 12.17
N THR A 427 -20.69 -19.37 12.51
CA THR A 427 -21.60 -20.21 11.70
C THR A 427 -22.40 -19.31 10.78
N ILE A 428 -22.37 -19.60 9.47
CA ILE A 428 -23.18 -18.90 8.47
C ILE A 428 -24.17 -19.86 7.81
N LYS A 429 -25.24 -19.32 7.24
CA LYS A 429 -26.14 -20.08 6.36
C LYS A 429 -25.92 -19.66 4.92
N VAL A 430 -25.41 -20.57 4.10
CA VAL A 430 -25.19 -20.31 2.67
C VAL A 430 -26.54 -20.26 1.95
N PRO A 431 -26.80 -19.29 1.05
CA PRO A 431 -28.04 -19.24 0.28
C PRO A 431 -28.27 -20.51 -0.55
N THR A 432 -29.53 -20.78 -0.89
CA THR A 432 -29.90 -21.84 -1.84
C THR A 432 -29.72 -21.43 -3.31
N ALA A 433 -29.30 -20.19 -3.58
CA ALA A 433 -29.12 -19.66 -4.92
C ALA A 433 -27.78 -20.11 -5.53
N PRO A 434 -27.76 -20.60 -6.79
CA PRO A 434 -26.55 -21.14 -7.41
C PRO A 434 -25.44 -20.10 -7.60
N ASN A 435 -25.83 -18.84 -7.81
CA ASN A 435 -24.94 -17.71 -8.03
C ASN A 435 -24.62 -16.96 -6.72
N SER A 436 -24.58 -17.66 -5.58
CA SER A 436 -24.23 -17.05 -4.29
C SER A 436 -22.73 -16.81 -4.17
N VAL A 437 -22.36 -15.66 -3.60
CA VAL A 437 -20.99 -15.16 -3.47
C VAL A 437 -20.82 -14.60 -2.07
N LEU A 438 -19.85 -15.09 -1.31
CA LEU A 438 -19.51 -14.55 0.02
C LEU A 438 -18.62 -13.32 -0.14
N CYS A 439 -18.89 -12.27 0.62
CA CYS A 439 -18.16 -11.01 0.58
C CYS A 439 -17.75 -10.57 2.00
N LEU A 440 -16.62 -9.86 2.12
CA LEU A 440 -16.02 -9.37 3.38
C LEU A 440 -15.41 -7.97 3.19
N ASN A 441 -15.17 -7.24 4.28
CA ASN A 441 -14.43 -5.96 4.26
C ASN A 441 -13.30 -5.92 5.31
N PRO A 442 -12.04 -6.21 4.93
CA PRO A 442 -10.95 -6.49 5.87
C PRO A 442 -9.92 -5.35 6.04
N LEU A 443 -10.31 -4.07 5.91
CA LEU A 443 -9.40 -2.92 6.04
C LEU A 443 -8.13 -3.05 5.15
N ALA A 444 -8.34 -3.41 3.89
CA ALA A 444 -7.30 -3.71 2.89
C ALA A 444 -6.32 -4.88 3.23
N HIS A 445 -6.44 -5.53 4.39
CA HIS A 445 -5.62 -6.71 4.75
C HIS A 445 -5.99 -7.96 3.97
N HIS A 446 -5.03 -8.87 3.85
CA HIS A 446 -5.28 -10.18 3.26
C HIS A 446 -6.25 -11.02 4.08
N VAL A 447 -7.13 -11.72 3.36
CA VAL A 447 -8.08 -12.71 3.89
C VAL A 447 -7.93 -14.05 3.17
N ALA A 448 -7.79 -15.13 3.93
CA ALA A 448 -8.13 -16.48 3.46
C ALA A 448 -9.45 -16.95 4.09
N ILE A 449 -10.38 -17.47 3.28
CA ILE A 449 -11.68 -17.99 3.73
C ILE A 449 -11.75 -19.51 3.65
N TYR A 450 -12.35 -20.13 4.66
CA TYR A 450 -12.57 -21.56 4.75
C TYR A 450 -14.03 -21.82 5.15
N LEU A 451 -14.65 -22.86 4.57
CA LEU A 451 -15.96 -23.37 4.98
C LEU A 451 -15.79 -24.82 5.44
N ASP A 452 -16.25 -25.14 6.65
CA ASP A 452 -16.06 -26.46 7.28
C ASP A 452 -14.59 -26.94 7.19
N ASP A 453 -13.67 -26.04 7.52
CA ASP A 453 -12.20 -26.14 7.42
C ASP A 453 -11.60 -26.32 6.00
N VAL A 454 -12.41 -26.41 4.94
CA VAL A 454 -11.93 -26.44 3.55
C VAL A 454 -11.67 -25.01 3.03
N LEU A 455 -10.45 -24.73 2.56
CA LEU A 455 -10.10 -23.46 1.92
C LEU A 455 -10.95 -23.24 0.66
N ILE A 456 -11.68 -22.13 0.59
CA ILE A 456 -12.48 -21.74 -0.59
C ILE A 456 -11.73 -20.71 -1.44
N GLY A 457 -10.83 -19.95 -0.84
CA GLY A 457 -9.87 -19.09 -1.53
C GLY A 457 -9.34 -17.97 -0.66
N ASP A 458 -8.45 -17.17 -1.24
CA ASP A 458 -7.65 -16.16 -0.56
C ASP A 458 -7.44 -14.91 -1.44
N LYS A 459 -7.26 -13.74 -0.81
CA LYS A 459 -7.19 -12.42 -1.49
C LYS A 459 -6.41 -11.41 -0.67
N SER A 460 -5.63 -10.57 -1.35
CA SER A 460 -4.89 -9.44 -0.75
C SER A 460 -5.35 -8.05 -1.24
N TRP A 461 -6.50 -7.97 -1.93
CA TRP A 461 -7.14 -6.71 -2.37
C TRP A 461 -8.61 -6.92 -2.72
N ALA A 462 -9.36 -5.81 -2.76
CA ALA A 462 -10.77 -5.77 -3.18
C ALA A 462 -10.92 -6.00 -4.71
N PRO A 463 -12.03 -6.59 -5.20
CA PRO A 463 -13.23 -6.99 -4.44
C PRO A 463 -13.02 -8.30 -3.67
N TYR A 464 -13.30 -8.25 -2.36
CA TYR A 464 -13.17 -9.36 -1.42
C TYR A 464 -14.38 -10.32 -1.51
N GLU A 465 -14.54 -10.93 -2.68
CA GLU A 465 -15.69 -11.75 -3.06
C GLU A 465 -15.31 -13.17 -3.55
N TRP A 466 -15.97 -14.21 -3.03
CA TRP A 466 -15.72 -15.61 -3.40
C TRP A 466 -17.01 -16.34 -3.76
N SER A 467 -17.09 -16.94 -4.95
CA SER A 467 -18.25 -17.73 -5.40
C SER A 467 -18.42 -18.99 -4.55
N MET A 468 -19.66 -19.31 -4.15
CA MET A 468 -19.96 -20.43 -3.27
C MET A 468 -20.02 -21.78 -4.01
N PRO A 469 -19.23 -22.79 -3.61
CA PRO A 469 -19.35 -24.13 -4.17
C PRO A 469 -20.74 -24.73 -3.95
N ALA A 470 -21.32 -25.30 -5.01
CA ALA A 470 -22.70 -25.78 -5.02
C ALA A 470 -23.05 -26.82 -3.93
N HIS A 471 -22.05 -27.53 -3.40
CA HIS A 471 -22.26 -28.50 -2.32
C HIS A 471 -22.49 -27.86 -0.94
N TYR A 472 -22.31 -26.54 -0.78
CA TYR A 472 -22.64 -25.81 0.44
C TYR A 472 -24.01 -25.11 0.40
N HIS A 473 -24.61 -24.91 -0.78
CA HIS A 473 -25.85 -24.12 -0.93
C HIS A 473 -26.98 -24.64 -0.03
N GLY A 474 -27.62 -23.72 0.69
CA GLY A 474 -28.70 -23.99 1.65
C GLY A 474 -28.27 -24.55 3.02
N LYS A 475 -26.99 -24.87 3.22
CA LYS A 475 -26.49 -25.43 4.49
C LYS A 475 -26.09 -24.35 5.49
N ASN A 476 -26.12 -24.72 6.77
CA ASN A 476 -25.33 -24.04 7.79
C ASN A 476 -23.91 -24.63 7.78
N VAL A 477 -22.90 -23.78 7.80
CA VAL A 477 -21.47 -24.14 7.69
C VAL A 477 -20.63 -23.28 8.64
N VAL A 478 -19.47 -23.78 9.06
CA VAL A 478 -18.50 -23.00 9.83
C VAL A 478 -17.64 -22.17 8.88
N LEU A 479 -17.85 -20.86 8.85
CA LEU A 479 -16.95 -19.91 8.17
C LEU A 479 -15.79 -19.57 9.09
N LYS A 480 -14.58 -19.84 8.60
CA LYS A 480 -13.33 -19.40 9.22
C LYS A 480 -12.63 -18.40 8.28
N VAL A 481 -12.37 -17.20 8.80
CA VAL A 481 -11.67 -16.09 8.16
C VAL A 481 -10.31 -15.94 8.82
N VAL A 482 -9.23 -16.01 8.05
CA VAL A 482 -7.86 -15.81 8.54
C VAL A 482 -7.33 -14.50 7.98
N LEU A 483 -7.20 -13.51 8.86
CA LEU A 483 -6.52 -12.23 8.60
C LEU A 483 -5.02 -12.38 8.87
N ALA A 484 -4.18 -11.69 8.10
CA ALA A 484 -2.75 -11.57 8.37
C ALA A 484 -2.35 -10.09 8.50
N SER A 485 -1.57 -9.76 9.53
CA SER A 485 -0.94 -8.44 9.66
C SER A 485 0.39 -8.38 8.91
N SER A 486 0.85 -7.16 8.62
CA SER A 486 2.28 -6.94 8.39
C SER A 486 3.06 -7.05 9.71
N PHE A 487 4.40 -7.00 9.67
CA PHE A 487 5.22 -6.88 10.89
C PHE A 487 5.37 -5.43 11.39
N GLY A 488 5.03 -4.42 10.57
CA GLY A 488 5.19 -3.01 10.93
C GLY A 488 4.60 -2.54 12.27
N PRO A 489 3.47 -3.10 12.77
CA PRO A 489 2.95 -2.76 14.10
C PRO A 489 3.97 -2.91 15.23
N MET A 490 4.93 -3.84 15.15
CA MET A 490 5.90 -4.07 16.23
C MET A 490 6.81 -2.86 16.51
N PHE A 491 6.98 -1.93 15.56
CA PHE A 491 7.85 -0.77 15.79
C PHE A 491 7.18 0.36 16.57
N GLY A 492 5.86 0.30 16.78
CA GLY A 492 5.07 1.38 17.36
C GLY A 492 5.20 2.69 16.56
N ASN A 493 4.91 3.81 17.20
CA ASN A 493 5.07 5.12 16.58
C ASN A 493 6.57 5.52 16.51
N LEU A 494 7.08 5.79 15.31
CA LEU A 494 8.45 6.26 15.08
C LEU A 494 8.64 7.78 15.16
N GLU A 495 7.59 8.58 15.35
CA GLU A 495 7.69 10.05 15.47
C GLU A 495 8.64 10.51 16.61
N ALA A 496 8.88 9.66 17.61
CA ALA A 496 9.83 9.90 18.70
C ALA A 496 11.32 9.82 18.29
N PHE A 497 11.65 9.44 17.05
CA PHE A 497 13.03 9.37 16.55
C PHE A 497 13.41 10.65 15.78
N ASP A 498 13.96 11.64 16.48
CA ASP A 498 14.44 12.93 15.90
C ASP A 498 15.39 12.79 14.70
N ARG A 499 16.02 11.63 14.50
CA ARG A 499 16.87 11.33 13.33
C ARG A 499 16.07 11.07 12.03
N ILE A 500 14.73 11.06 12.08
CA ILE A 500 13.84 11.05 10.89
C ILE A 500 13.66 12.49 10.35
N THR A 501 14.72 13.30 10.42
CA THR A 501 14.75 14.74 10.09
C THR A 501 14.93 15.04 8.59
N MET A 502 14.87 14.02 7.73
CA MET A 502 14.90 14.18 6.27
C MET A 502 13.48 14.10 5.71
N ASN A 503 12.98 15.17 5.09
CA ASN A 503 11.58 15.33 4.69
C ASN A 503 11.00 14.21 3.80
N TYR A 504 11.82 13.44 3.09
CA TYR A 504 11.38 12.29 2.29
C TYR A 504 11.15 11.00 3.11
N VAL A 505 11.65 10.95 4.36
CA VAL A 505 11.53 9.80 5.27
C VAL A 505 10.25 9.88 6.12
N GLN A 506 9.66 11.07 6.31
CA GLN A 506 8.36 11.23 6.99
C GLN A 506 7.21 10.46 6.30
N ARG A 507 7.39 10.03 5.04
CA ARG A 507 6.44 9.18 4.29
C ARG A 507 6.53 7.68 4.65
N GLN A 508 7.52 7.30 5.46
CA GLN A 508 7.95 5.91 5.69
C GLN A 508 7.60 5.40 7.10
N ILE A 509 6.85 6.18 7.88
CA ILE A 509 6.47 5.87 9.27
C ILE A 509 5.61 4.57 9.30
N PRO A 510 6.07 3.51 9.99
CA PRO A 510 5.28 2.31 10.29
C PRO A 510 4.02 2.65 11.07
N GLY A 511 2.97 1.86 10.85
CA GLY A 511 1.70 2.03 11.55
C GLY A 511 0.70 2.86 10.76
N LYS A 512 1.14 3.56 9.69
CA LYS A 512 0.27 4.35 8.81
C LYS A 512 -0.81 3.50 8.13
N TYR A 513 -0.57 2.21 7.91
CA TYR A 513 -1.50 1.27 7.27
C TYR A 513 -1.79 0.03 8.16
N SER A 514 -1.57 0.13 9.47
CA SER A 514 -1.65 -1.00 10.41
C SER A 514 -3.07 -1.35 10.90
N THR A 515 -4.10 -0.99 10.14
CA THR A 515 -5.53 -1.12 10.52
C THR A 515 -6.07 -2.55 10.44
N LEU A 516 -5.41 -3.50 11.11
CA LEU A 516 -5.84 -4.91 11.14
C LEU A 516 -7.27 -5.04 11.65
N GLY A 517 -8.15 -5.76 10.95
CA GLY A 517 -9.52 -6.03 11.42
C GLY A 517 -10.52 -6.31 10.31
N LEU A 518 -11.82 -6.30 10.67
CA LEU A 518 -12.93 -6.22 9.72
C LEU A 518 -13.67 -4.90 9.97
N ILE A 519 -14.04 -4.17 8.90
CA ILE A 519 -14.99 -3.05 9.03
C ILE A 519 -16.38 -3.61 9.32
N ASP A 520 -16.80 -4.61 8.53
CA ASP A 520 -18.19 -5.05 8.42
C ASP A 520 -18.36 -6.57 8.63
N LYS A 521 -19.61 -6.99 8.81
CA LYS A 521 -19.98 -8.42 8.85
C LYS A 521 -19.79 -9.10 7.48
N PRO A 522 -19.52 -10.42 7.44
CA PRO A 522 -19.60 -11.20 6.20
C PRO A 522 -21.03 -11.11 5.62
N TYR A 523 -21.14 -11.10 4.30
CA TYR A 523 -22.43 -10.99 3.62
C TYR A 523 -22.49 -11.80 2.31
N PHE A 524 -23.69 -12.09 1.82
CA PHE A 524 -23.91 -12.89 0.60
C PHE A 524 -24.51 -12.08 -0.55
N ARG A 525 -23.71 -11.88 -1.60
CA ARG A 525 -24.21 -11.51 -2.92
C ARG A 525 -24.94 -12.70 -3.56
N ILE A 526 -26.01 -12.42 -4.31
CA ILE A 526 -26.68 -13.39 -5.20
C ILE A 526 -26.73 -12.77 -6.59
N GLY A 527 -25.92 -13.28 -7.52
CA GLY A 527 -25.85 -12.77 -8.89
C GLY A 527 -27.07 -13.13 -9.73
N GLY A 528 -27.63 -12.14 -10.43
CA GLY A 528 -28.68 -12.28 -11.44
C GLY A 528 -28.24 -11.69 -12.77
#